data_AF-A0A5E4Q386-F1
#
_entry.id   AF-A0A5E4Q386-F1
#
_cell.length_a   1.000
_cell.length_b   1.000
_cell.length_c   1.000
_cell.angle_alpha   90.00
_cell.angle_beta   90.00
_cell.angle_gamma   90.00
#
_symmetry.space_group_name_H-M   'P 1'
#
loop_
_entity.id
_entity.type
_entity.pdbx_description
1 polymer ?
#
loop_
_entity_poly.entity_id
_entity_poly.type
_entity_poly.pdbx_seq_one_letter_code
_entity_poly.pdbx_strand_id
1 'polypeptide(L)'
;MRLRIVRRALPPASRQSALVAHDTKFKTYTMADDEKKRLEEAKKAKQAEIDRKRAEVRKRMEEASKAKKAKKAAEELKKEQERKAAERRRIIEERCGRPKNVEDANEEVLKRIIKEYYDRVYVCEGQKWDLEHEVRKRDFEIADLNSQVNDLRGKFVKPTLKKVSKYENKFAKLQKKAAEFNFRNQLKVVKKKEFTLEEEDKEKKPDWSKGKPGDQKVKEEEVEA
;
A
#
# COMPACT_ATOMS: atom_id res chain seq x y z
N MET A 1 42.83 -107.58 -13.90
CA MET A 1 43.00 -106.11 -13.82
C MET A 1 41.95 -105.47 -14.72
N ARG A 2 40.95 -104.76 -14.16
CA ARG A 2 40.69 -103.30 -14.34
C ARG A 2 40.96 -102.82 -15.78
N LEU A 3 40.03 -102.18 -16.50
CA LEU A 3 39.34 -100.94 -16.16
C LEU A 3 37.88 -100.88 -16.68
N ARG A 4 36.97 -100.38 -15.83
CA ARG A 4 35.65 -99.84 -16.22
C ARG A 4 35.87 -98.43 -16.78
N ILE A 5 35.43 -98.17 -18.01
CA ILE A 5 35.32 -96.80 -18.54
C ILE A 5 33.95 -96.26 -18.10
N VAL A 6 33.97 -95.37 -17.12
CA VAL A 6 32.82 -94.63 -16.61
C VAL A 6 32.47 -93.55 -17.64
N ARG A 7 31.28 -93.63 -18.27
CA ARG A 7 30.68 -92.52 -19.01
C ARG A 7 30.40 -91.37 -18.04
N ARG A 8 31.24 -90.35 -18.04
CA ARG A 8 31.00 -89.09 -17.34
C ARG A 8 30.17 -88.19 -18.26
N ALA A 9 28.89 -88.03 -17.95
CA ALA A 9 28.03 -87.04 -18.59
C ALA A 9 28.56 -85.64 -18.28
N LEU A 10 28.82 -84.84 -19.31
CA LEU A 10 29.10 -83.41 -19.20
C LEU A 10 27.76 -82.67 -19.02
N PRO A 11 27.61 -81.75 -18.05
CA PRO A 11 26.42 -80.92 -17.94
C PRO A 11 26.38 -79.86 -19.06
N PRO A 12 25.19 -79.47 -19.55
CA PRO A 12 25.06 -78.42 -20.55
C PRO A 12 25.37 -77.05 -19.95
N ALA A 13 26.53 -76.50 -20.28
CA ALA A 13 26.91 -75.13 -20.02
C ALA A 13 26.13 -74.17 -20.95
N SER A 14 24.85 -73.89 -20.68
CA SER A 14 24.14 -72.81 -21.40
C SER A 14 22.80 -72.34 -20.81
N ARG A 15 22.32 -72.82 -19.65
CA ARG A 15 21.01 -72.40 -19.11
C ARG A 15 21.01 -71.42 -17.94
N GLN A 16 22.17 -71.05 -17.39
CA GLN A 16 22.24 -70.03 -16.32
C GLN A 16 22.40 -68.58 -16.83
N SER A 17 22.79 -68.37 -18.09
CA SER A 17 23.00 -67.02 -18.65
C SER A 17 21.72 -66.31 -19.13
N ALA A 18 20.66 -67.06 -19.46
CA ALA A 18 19.42 -66.48 -20.01
C ALA A 18 18.46 -65.93 -18.94
N LEU A 19 18.38 -66.56 -17.76
CA LEU A 19 17.52 -66.11 -16.65
C LEU A 19 18.06 -64.83 -15.98
N VAL A 20 19.38 -64.67 -15.89
CA VAL A 20 20.02 -63.47 -15.32
C VAL A 20 19.92 -62.27 -16.26
N ALA A 21 19.92 -62.49 -17.57
CA ALA A 21 19.81 -61.43 -18.58
C ALA A 21 18.38 -60.85 -18.70
N HIS A 22 17.34 -61.66 -18.47
CA HIS A 22 15.95 -61.18 -18.48
C HIS A 22 15.61 -60.36 -17.22
N ASP A 23 16.09 -60.78 -16.05
CA ASP A 23 15.85 -60.09 -14.78
C ASP A 23 16.62 -58.75 -14.70
N THR A 24 17.84 -58.71 -15.25
CA THR A 24 18.62 -57.46 -15.38
C THR A 24 18.02 -56.50 -16.41
N LYS A 25 17.53 -56.98 -17.57
CA LYS A 25 16.84 -56.11 -18.56
C LYS A 25 15.50 -55.56 -18.05
N PHE A 26 14.72 -56.35 -17.31
CA PHE A 26 13.47 -55.88 -16.71
C PHE A 26 13.74 -54.84 -15.61
N LYS A 27 14.77 -55.09 -14.78
CA LYS A 27 15.17 -54.18 -13.69
C LYS A 27 15.85 -52.90 -14.16
N THR A 28 16.55 -52.89 -15.30
CA THR A 28 17.08 -51.63 -15.88
C THR A 28 16.00 -50.82 -16.62
N TYR A 29 14.97 -51.48 -17.18
CA TYR A 29 13.84 -50.81 -17.82
C TYR A 29 12.95 -50.07 -16.82
N THR A 30 12.63 -50.70 -15.68
CA THR A 30 11.84 -50.05 -14.61
C THR A 30 12.57 -48.88 -13.95
N MET A 31 13.90 -48.96 -13.78
CA MET A 31 14.69 -47.88 -13.19
C MET A 31 14.81 -46.66 -14.10
N ALA A 32 14.93 -46.85 -15.42
CA ALA A 32 14.98 -45.76 -16.39
C ALA A 32 13.63 -45.01 -16.50
N ASP A 33 12.51 -45.74 -16.42
CA ASP A 33 11.18 -45.14 -16.39
C ASP A 33 10.90 -44.42 -15.05
N ASP A 34 11.37 -44.97 -13.92
CA ASP A 34 11.30 -44.33 -12.60
C ASP A 34 12.15 -43.04 -12.55
N GLU A 35 13.32 -43.04 -13.17
CA GLU A 35 14.22 -41.88 -13.23
C GLU A 35 13.65 -40.77 -14.13
N LYS A 36 13.06 -41.16 -15.27
CA LYS A 36 12.32 -40.23 -16.16
C LYS A 36 11.09 -39.63 -15.47
N LYS A 37 10.35 -40.44 -14.70
CA LYS A 37 9.22 -39.98 -13.89
C LYS A 37 9.65 -39.01 -12.79
N ARG A 38 10.76 -39.29 -12.10
CA ARG A 38 11.35 -38.38 -11.09
C ARG A 38 11.82 -37.06 -11.71
N LEU A 39 12.41 -37.09 -12.90
CA LEU A 39 12.81 -35.89 -13.63
C LEU A 39 11.60 -35.06 -14.08
N GLU A 40 10.52 -35.70 -14.55
CA GLU A 40 9.26 -35.02 -14.88
C GLU A 40 8.56 -34.46 -13.64
N GLU A 41 8.52 -35.19 -12.52
CA GLU A 41 7.98 -34.70 -11.25
C GLU A 41 8.82 -33.54 -10.69
N ALA A 42 10.15 -33.60 -10.81
CA ALA A 42 11.03 -32.49 -10.43
C ALA A 42 10.86 -31.25 -11.32
N LYS A 43 10.66 -31.42 -12.64
CA LYS A 43 10.31 -30.33 -13.56
C LYS A 43 8.95 -29.73 -13.23
N LYS A 44 7.96 -30.58 -12.96
CA LYS A 44 6.61 -30.16 -12.57
C LYS A 44 6.61 -29.43 -11.23
N ALA A 45 7.42 -29.88 -10.26
CA ALA A 45 7.61 -29.20 -8.98
C ALA A 45 8.29 -27.84 -9.17
N LYS A 46 9.35 -27.75 -9.98
CA LYS A 46 10.01 -26.49 -10.34
C LYS A 46 9.06 -25.52 -11.06
N GLN A 47 8.26 -26.02 -11.99
CA GLN A 47 7.26 -25.22 -12.71
C GLN A 47 6.16 -24.71 -11.77
N ALA A 48 5.65 -25.56 -10.88
CA ALA A 48 4.67 -25.19 -9.87
C ALA A 48 5.21 -24.12 -8.89
N GLU A 49 6.49 -24.18 -8.53
CA GLU A 49 7.14 -23.16 -7.70
C GLU A 49 7.26 -21.81 -8.44
N ILE A 50 7.63 -21.84 -9.73
CA ILE A 50 7.68 -20.65 -10.59
C ILE A 50 6.28 -20.02 -10.69
N ASP A 51 5.24 -20.82 -10.91
CA ASP A 51 3.86 -20.33 -11.03
C ASP A 51 3.33 -19.80 -9.70
N ARG A 52 3.71 -20.39 -8.55
CA ARG A 52 3.42 -19.85 -7.22
C ARG A 52 4.06 -18.48 -7.01
N LYS A 53 5.34 -18.32 -7.37
CA LYS A 53 6.06 -17.03 -7.26
C LYS A 53 5.44 -15.96 -8.19
N ARG A 54 5.06 -16.34 -9.41
CA ARG A 54 4.35 -15.45 -10.35
C ARG A 54 2.98 -15.03 -9.82
N ALA A 55 2.21 -15.95 -9.24
CA ALA A 55 0.92 -15.66 -8.64
C ALA A 55 1.04 -14.68 -7.45
N GLU A 56 2.06 -14.84 -6.61
CA GLU A 56 2.33 -13.93 -5.50
C GLU A 56 2.68 -12.51 -5.98
N VAL A 57 3.56 -12.39 -6.97
CA VAL A 57 3.89 -11.09 -7.58
C VAL A 57 2.65 -10.44 -8.18
N ARG A 58 1.81 -11.19 -8.90
CA ARG A 58 0.55 -10.69 -9.48
C ARG A 58 -0.40 -10.18 -8.39
N LYS A 59 -0.56 -10.93 -7.30
CA LYS A 59 -1.40 -10.53 -6.16
C LYS A 59 -0.88 -9.24 -5.51
N ARG A 60 0.43 -9.15 -5.27
CA ARG A 60 1.07 -7.94 -4.72
C ARG A 60 0.87 -6.72 -5.62
N MET A 61 0.99 -6.89 -6.94
CA MET A 61 0.75 -5.82 -7.91
C MET A 61 -0.72 -5.40 -7.96
N GLU A 62 -1.65 -6.35 -7.87
CA GLU A 62 -3.09 -6.06 -7.82
C GLU A 62 -3.47 -5.30 -6.53
N GLU A 63 -2.97 -5.74 -5.37
CA GLU A 63 -3.18 -5.05 -4.09
C GLU A 63 -2.57 -3.65 -4.10
N ALA A 64 -1.37 -3.47 -4.65
CA ALA A 64 -0.74 -2.16 -4.80
C ALA A 64 -1.56 -1.24 -5.73
N SER A 65 -2.10 -1.78 -6.83
CA SER A 65 -2.98 -1.04 -7.74
C SER A 65 -4.29 -0.66 -7.07
N LYS A 66 -4.93 -1.58 -6.34
CA LYS A 66 -6.15 -1.30 -5.55
C LYS A 66 -5.90 -0.24 -4.49
N ALA A 67 -4.79 -0.33 -3.76
CA ALA A 67 -4.41 0.67 -2.77
C ALA A 67 -4.17 2.04 -3.41
N LYS A 68 -3.51 2.10 -4.58
CA LYS A 68 -3.31 3.35 -5.34
C LYS A 68 -4.64 3.94 -5.80
N LYS A 69 -5.57 3.13 -6.30
CA LYS A 69 -6.91 3.56 -6.70
C LYS A 69 -7.72 4.06 -5.52
N ALA A 70 -7.69 3.37 -4.38
CA ALA A 70 -8.39 3.79 -3.17
C ALA A 70 -7.83 5.11 -2.61
N LYS A 71 -6.50 5.29 -2.60
CA LYS A 71 -5.87 6.56 -2.23
C LYS A 71 -6.29 7.70 -3.15
N LYS A 72 -6.26 7.47 -4.47
CA LYS A 72 -6.71 8.45 -5.47
C LYS A 72 -8.19 8.80 -5.29
N ALA A 73 -9.05 7.81 -5.06
CA ALA A 73 -10.48 8.03 -4.83
C ALA A 73 -10.75 8.83 -3.53
N ALA A 74 -10.01 8.54 -2.46
CA ALA A 74 -10.12 9.30 -1.21
C ALA A 74 -9.65 10.76 -1.37
N GLU A 75 -8.56 10.98 -2.11
CA GLU A 75 -8.05 12.32 -2.42
C GLU A 75 -9.01 13.10 -3.31
N GLU A 76 -9.55 12.48 -4.38
CA GLU A 76 -10.57 13.06 -5.25
C GLU A 76 -11.84 13.42 -4.48
N LEU A 77 -12.31 12.54 -3.59
CA LEU A 77 -13.49 12.81 -2.75
C LEU A 77 -13.27 14.05 -1.87
N LYS A 78 -12.09 14.18 -1.26
CA LYS A 78 -11.74 15.36 -0.45
C LYS A 78 -11.69 16.63 -1.31
N LYS A 79 -11.06 16.56 -2.48
CA LYS A 79 -10.99 17.69 -3.42
C LYS A 79 -12.36 18.11 -3.93
N GLU A 80 -13.25 17.15 -4.18
CA GLU A 80 -14.63 17.41 -4.57
C GLU A 80 -15.44 18.07 -3.44
N GLN A 81 -15.26 17.62 -2.19
CA GLN A 81 -15.89 18.26 -1.03
C GLN A 81 -15.43 19.71 -0.87
N GLU A 82 -14.13 19.98 -1.02
CA GLU A 82 -13.57 21.32 -0.97
C GLU A 82 -14.11 22.20 -2.12
N ARG A 83 -14.19 21.67 -3.35
CA ARG A 83 -14.79 22.36 -4.50
C ARG A 83 -16.26 22.70 -4.25
N LYS A 84 -17.05 21.74 -3.74
CA LYS A 84 -18.48 21.95 -3.44
C LYS A 84 -18.68 22.95 -2.31
N ALA A 85 -17.80 22.96 -1.30
CA ALA A 85 -17.83 23.94 -0.23
C ALA A 85 -17.45 25.35 -0.71
N ALA A 86 -16.47 25.48 -1.60
CA ALA A 86 -16.10 26.75 -2.22
C ALA A 86 -17.24 27.29 -3.10
N GLU A 87 -17.84 26.44 -3.94
CA GLU A 87 -18.97 26.84 -4.77
C GLU A 87 -20.18 27.23 -3.93
N ARG A 88 -20.46 26.51 -2.83
CA ARG A 88 -21.50 26.90 -1.87
C ARG A 88 -21.24 28.29 -1.28
N ARG A 89 -19.99 28.63 -0.95
CA ARG A 89 -19.65 29.98 -0.47
C ARG A 89 -19.89 31.04 -1.53
N ARG A 90 -19.46 30.79 -2.76
CA ARG A 90 -19.67 31.69 -3.91
C ARG A 90 -21.15 31.96 -4.16
N ILE A 91 -21.97 30.90 -4.18
CA ILE A 91 -23.42 31.03 -4.40
C ILE A 91 -24.09 31.81 -3.26
N ILE A 92 -23.66 31.60 -2.00
CA ILE A 92 -24.19 32.37 -0.87
C ILE A 92 -23.85 33.85 -1.01
N GLU A 93 -22.62 34.17 -1.38
CA GLU A 93 -22.19 35.55 -1.60
C GLU A 93 -22.98 36.23 -2.74
N GLU A 94 -23.18 35.51 -3.84
CA GLU A 94 -23.97 35.99 -5.00
C GLU A 94 -25.45 36.19 -4.64
N ARG A 95 -26.07 35.25 -3.91
CA ARG A 95 -27.51 35.31 -3.58
C ARG A 95 -27.83 36.28 -2.44
N CYS A 96 -27.00 36.31 -1.40
CA CYS A 96 -27.24 37.15 -0.22
C CYS A 96 -26.74 38.58 -0.41
N GLY A 97 -25.73 38.79 -1.26
CA GLY A 97 -25.18 40.11 -1.55
C GLY A 97 -24.61 40.83 -0.31
N ARG A 98 -24.49 42.15 -0.41
CA ARG A 98 -24.07 42.99 0.72
C ARG A 98 -25.26 43.31 1.63
N PRO A 99 -25.05 43.38 2.95
CA PRO A 99 -26.08 43.83 3.87
C PRO A 99 -26.51 45.26 3.53
N LYS A 100 -27.83 45.50 3.53
CA LYS A 100 -28.38 46.86 3.34
C LYS A 100 -27.94 47.76 4.50
N ASN A 101 -27.66 49.04 4.20
CA ASN A 101 -27.28 50.02 5.21
C ASN A 101 -28.48 50.39 6.08
N VAL A 102 -28.35 50.21 7.39
CA VAL A 102 -29.39 50.50 8.39
C VAL A 102 -29.03 51.69 9.29
N GLU A 103 -27.75 52.07 9.33
CA GLU A 103 -27.24 53.09 10.26
C GLU A 103 -27.49 54.52 9.75
N ASP A 104 -27.35 54.73 8.43
CA ASP A 104 -27.54 56.06 7.81
C ASP A 104 -28.92 56.23 7.15
N ALA A 105 -29.86 55.32 7.41
CA ALA A 105 -31.15 55.27 6.72
C ALA A 105 -32.23 56.13 7.41
N ASN A 106 -32.97 56.92 6.63
CA ASN A 106 -34.14 57.64 7.13
C ASN A 106 -35.29 56.68 7.51
N GLU A 107 -36.21 57.09 8.38
CA GLU A 107 -37.26 56.22 8.94
C GLU A 107 -38.12 55.53 7.85
N GLU A 108 -38.52 56.26 6.81
CA GLU A 108 -39.29 55.72 5.69
C GLU A 108 -38.50 54.69 4.87
N VAL A 109 -37.18 54.90 4.72
CA VAL A 109 -36.28 53.95 4.05
C VAL A 109 -36.14 52.69 4.90
N LEU A 110 -36.06 52.82 6.22
CA LEU A 110 -35.96 51.69 7.15
C LEU A 110 -37.22 50.81 7.09
N LYS A 111 -38.42 51.42 7.11
CA LYS A 111 -39.70 50.69 6.95
C LYS A 111 -39.75 49.91 5.63
N ARG A 112 -39.26 50.50 4.53
CA ARG A 112 -39.18 49.83 3.23
C ARG A 112 -38.21 48.64 3.25
N ILE A 113 -37.02 48.83 3.84
CA ILE A 113 -36.01 47.77 3.98
C ILE A 113 -36.55 46.57 4.75
N ILE A 114 -37.27 46.80 5.84
CA ILE A 114 -37.88 45.74 6.66
C ILE A 114 -38.89 44.93 5.84
N LYS A 115 -39.80 45.60 5.12
CA LYS A 115 -40.78 44.93 4.26
C LYS A 115 -40.11 44.09 3.17
N GLU A 116 -39.13 44.66 2.47
CA GLU A 116 -38.38 43.94 1.43
C GLU A 116 -37.64 42.70 1.95
N TYR A 117 -37.09 42.75 3.19
CA TYR A 117 -36.49 41.57 3.81
C TYR A 117 -37.53 40.53 4.21
N TYR A 118 -38.68 40.94 4.73
CA TYR A 118 -39.77 40.04 5.07
C TYR A 118 -40.27 39.28 3.84
N ASP A 119 -40.55 39.98 2.75
CA ASP A 119 -41.01 39.36 1.49
C ASP A 119 -39.98 38.38 0.94
N ARG A 120 -38.69 38.75 1.00
CA ARG A 120 -37.59 37.87 0.57
C ARG A 120 -37.51 36.61 1.41
N VAL A 121 -37.62 36.72 2.74
CA VAL A 121 -37.60 35.57 3.64
C VAL A 121 -38.78 34.65 3.38
N TYR A 122 -39.98 35.21 3.18
CA TYR A 122 -41.18 34.44 2.89
C TYR A 122 -41.02 33.58 1.62
N VAL A 123 -40.53 34.18 0.53
CA VAL A 123 -40.26 33.44 -0.72
C VAL A 123 -39.17 32.38 -0.54
N CYS A 124 -38.07 32.73 0.13
CA CYS A 124 -36.98 31.78 0.39
C CYS A 124 -37.42 30.57 1.22
N GLU A 125 -38.30 30.77 2.21
CA GLU A 125 -38.81 29.67 3.03
C GLU A 125 -39.73 28.74 2.23
N GLY A 126 -40.55 29.29 1.33
CA GLY A 126 -41.36 28.48 0.39
C GLY A 126 -40.48 27.62 -0.52
N GLN A 127 -39.47 28.24 -1.16
CA GLN A 127 -38.52 27.52 -2.03
C GLN A 127 -37.74 26.43 -1.26
N LYS A 128 -37.36 26.72 -0.01
CA LYS A 128 -36.71 25.76 0.87
C LYS A 128 -37.62 24.57 1.17
N TRP A 129 -38.89 24.82 1.48
CA TRP A 129 -39.86 23.76 1.76
C TRP A 129 -40.03 22.83 0.56
N ASP A 130 -40.18 23.37 -0.66
CA ASP A 130 -40.30 22.56 -1.88
C ASP A 130 -39.08 21.64 -2.07
N LEU A 131 -37.87 22.20 -1.90
CA LEU A 131 -36.62 21.44 -2.00
C LEU A 131 -36.52 20.36 -0.91
N GLU A 132 -36.84 20.68 0.33
CA GLU A 132 -36.83 19.72 1.44
C GLU A 132 -37.86 18.60 1.24
N HIS A 133 -39.02 18.92 0.66
CA HIS A 133 -40.04 17.94 0.35
C HIS A 133 -39.57 16.98 -0.75
N GLU A 134 -38.96 17.50 -1.82
CA GLU A 134 -38.39 16.66 -2.88
C GLU A 134 -37.26 15.76 -2.36
N VAL A 135 -36.34 16.29 -1.55
CA VAL A 135 -35.28 15.50 -0.92
C VAL A 135 -35.85 14.38 -0.08
N ARG A 136 -36.86 14.67 0.76
CA ARG A 136 -37.51 13.64 1.60
C ARG A 136 -38.19 12.56 0.78
N LYS A 137 -38.82 12.91 -0.35
CA LYS A 137 -39.40 11.93 -1.28
C LYS A 137 -38.31 11.03 -1.87
N ARG A 138 -37.18 11.61 -2.30
CA ARG A 138 -36.05 10.84 -2.85
C ARG A 138 -35.39 9.95 -1.79
N ASP A 139 -35.28 10.41 -0.55
CA ASP A 139 -34.77 9.60 0.56
C ASP A 139 -35.67 8.38 0.83
N PHE A 140 -36.99 8.56 0.76
CA PHE A 140 -37.94 7.46 0.87
C PHE A 140 -37.78 6.46 -0.29
N GLU A 141 -37.70 6.94 -1.53
CA GLU A 141 -37.46 6.10 -2.71
C GLU A 141 -36.13 5.32 -2.59
N ILE A 142 -35.05 5.97 -2.11
CA ILE A 142 -33.76 5.31 -1.87
C ILE A 142 -33.88 4.24 -0.78
N ALA A 143 -34.61 4.51 0.31
CA ALA A 143 -34.80 3.55 1.40
C ALA A 143 -35.58 2.33 0.91
N ASP A 144 -36.65 2.54 0.14
CA ASP A 144 -37.45 1.48 -0.46
C ASP A 144 -36.63 0.63 -1.43
N LEU A 145 -35.92 1.27 -2.38
CA LEU A 145 -35.03 0.57 -3.32
C LEU A 145 -33.90 -0.18 -2.61
N ASN A 146 -33.31 0.39 -1.55
CA ASN A 146 -32.32 -0.31 -0.74
C ASN A 146 -32.90 -1.55 -0.06
N SER A 147 -34.13 -1.48 0.45
CA SER A 147 -34.83 -2.64 1.00
C SER A 147 -35.05 -3.71 -0.06
N GLN A 148 -35.55 -3.34 -1.24
CA GLN A 148 -35.76 -4.27 -2.36
C GLN A 148 -34.46 -4.96 -2.80
N VAL A 149 -33.36 -4.20 -2.92
CA VAL A 149 -32.03 -4.75 -3.25
C VAL A 149 -31.54 -5.73 -2.17
N ASN A 150 -31.78 -5.45 -0.90
CA ASN A 150 -31.42 -6.34 0.20
C ASN A 150 -32.25 -7.63 0.18
N ASP A 151 -33.54 -7.55 -0.13
CA ASP A 151 -34.43 -8.71 -0.25
C ASP A 151 -34.02 -9.59 -1.45
N LEU A 152 -33.63 -8.99 -2.58
CA LEU A 152 -33.13 -9.68 -3.77
C LEU A 152 -31.73 -10.31 -3.58
N ARG A 153 -30.84 -9.65 -2.83
CA ARG A 153 -29.52 -10.19 -2.45
C ARG A 153 -29.62 -11.30 -1.39
N GLY A 154 -30.81 -11.49 -0.84
CA GLY A 154 -31.09 -12.42 0.25
C GLY A 154 -30.78 -11.78 1.60
N LYS A 155 -31.79 -11.72 2.49
CA LYS A 155 -31.69 -11.28 3.91
C LYS A 155 -30.64 -12.03 4.73
N PHE A 156 -30.03 -13.07 4.16
CA PHE A 156 -29.06 -13.95 4.81
C PHE A 156 -27.78 -14.13 3.99
N VAL A 157 -27.13 -13.03 3.58
CA VAL A 157 -25.69 -13.09 3.30
C VAL A 157 -24.99 -13.16 4.64
N LYS A 158 -24.80 -14.38 5.19
CA LYS A 158 -24.10 -14.60 6.47
C LYS A 158 -22.74 -13.89 6.41
N PRO A 159 -22.57 -12.75 7.10
CA PRO A 159 -21.30 -12.06 7.09
C PRO A 159 -20.28 -13.01 7.69
N THR A 160 -19.18 -13.27 7.00
CA THR A 160 -18.11 -14.11 7.56
C THR A 160 -17.60 -13.44 8.82
N LEU A 161 -17.92 -13.99 9.99
CA LEU A 161 -17.54 -13.43 11.29
C LEU A 161 -16.02 -13.39 11.37
N LYS A 162 -15.45 -12.19 11.23
CA LYS A 162 -14.04 -11.97 11.51
C LYS A 162 -13.90 -11.82 13.02
N LYS A 163 -12.89 -12.46 13.62
CA LYS A 163 -12.53 -12.26 15.04
C LYS A 163 -12.06 -10.82 15.22
N VAL A 164 -12.99 -9.93 15.57
CA VAL A 164 -12.69 -8.54 15.89
C VAL A 164 -12.64 -8.44 17.41
N SER A 165 -11.45 -8.45 18.00
CA SER A 165 -11.34 -8.14 19.43
C SER A 165 -11.58 -6.64 19.62
N LYS A 166 -12.52 -6.28 20.53
CA LYS A 166 -12.96 -4.89 20.78
C LYS A 166 -11.80 -3.93 21.13
N TYR A 167 -10.66 -4.48 21.59
CA TYR A 167 -9.52 -3.72 22.07
C TYR A 167 -8.23 -3.88 21.24
N GLU A 168 -8.14 -4.81 20.27
CA GLU A 168 -6.91 -4.97 19.45
C GLU A 168 -6.54 -3.67 18.72
N ASN A 169 -7.55 -3.01 18.16
CA ASN A 169 -7.35 -1.79 17.38
C ASN A 169 -6.97 -0.58 18.26
N LYS A 170 -7.25 -0.62 19.56
CA LYS A 170 -6.79 0.38 20.54
C LYS A 170 -5.35 0.09 20.97
N PHE A 171 -4.98 -1.19 21.14
CA PHE A 171 -3.61 -1.60 21.46
C PHE A 171 -2.63 -1.38 20.30
N ALA A 172 -3.06 -1.62 19.06
CA ALA A 172 -2.28 -1.33 17.85
C ALA A 172 -1.96 0.17 17.70
N LYS A 173 -2.85 1.08 18.16
CA LYS A 173 -2.55 2.53 18.21
C LYS A 173 -1.49 2.87 19.26
N LEU A 174 -1.49 2.20 20.41
CA LEU A 174 -0.43 2.37 21.42
C LEU A 174 0.91 1.80 20.92
N GLN A 175 0.91 0.62 20.28
CA GLN A 175 2.14 0.03 19.74
C GLN A 175 2.71 0.82 18.56
N LYS A 176 1.86 1.40 17.68
CA LYS A 176 2.33 2.28 16.62
C LYS A 176 2.94 3.57 17.17
N LYS A 177 2.34 4.21 18.16
CA LYS A 177 2.94 5.38 18.85
C LYS A 177 4.24 5.03 19.57
N ALA A 178 4.34 3.83 20.15
CA ALA A 178 5.58 3.35 20.77
C ALA A 178 6.66 3.01 19.72
N ALA A 179 6.31 2.39 18.59
CA ALA A 179 7.23 2.11 17.49
C ALA A 179 7.68 3.39 16.77
N GLU A 180 6.81 4.41 16.70
CA GLU A 180 7.09 5.76 16.21
C GLU A 180 8.00 6.55 17.16
N PHE A 181 8.07 6.16 18.46
CA PHE A 181 8.99 6.71 19.46
C PHE A 181 10.35 5.99 19.54
N ASN A 182 10.52 4.82 18.91
CA ASN A 182 11.72 4.01 19.12
C ASN A 182 12.84 4.27 18.10
N PHE A 183 13.91 4.88 18.60
CA PHE A 183 15.30 4.95 18.11
C PHE A 183 15.60 5.56 16.73
N ARG A 184 14.76 5.40 15.71
CA ARG A 184 15.03 5.93 14.35
C ARG A 184 15.06 7.46 14.32
N ASN A 185 14.20 8.09 15.12
CA ASN A 185 14.03 9.55 15.14
C ASN A 185 15.12 10.29 15.94
N GLN A 186 15.89 9.58 16.78
CA GLN A 186 17.03 10.11 17.54
C GLN A 186 18.39 9.77 16.92
N LEU A 187 18.42 8.92 15.89
CA LEU A 187 19.64 8.63 15.15
C LEU A 187 19.94 9.78 14.18
N LYS A 188 21.02 10.52 14.42
CA LYS A 188 21.62 11.38 13.39
C LYS A 188 22.00 10.52 12.20
N VAL A 189 21.31 10.69 11.07
CA VAL A 189 21.73 10.11 9.79
C VAL A 189 23.07 10.76 9.42
N VAL A 190 24.17 10.02 9.57
CA VAL A 190 25.48 10.44 9.05
C VAL A 190 25.37 10.37 7.53
N LYS A 191 25.22 11.55 6.89
CA LYS A 191 25.39 11.69 5.45
C LYS A 191 26.88 11.49 5.15
N LYS A 192 27.32 10.23 4.94
CA LYS A 192 28.61 9.96 4.28
C LYS A 192 28.48 10.41 2.83
N LYS A 193 29.02 11.59 2.51
CA LYS A 193 29.21 12.09 1.15
C LYS A 193 30.44 11.43 0.49
N GLU A 194 30.50 10.10 0.48
CA GLU A 194 31.63 9.37 -0.12
C GLU A 194 31.20 8.46 -1.29
N PHE A 195 29.92 8.42 -1.66
CA PHE A 195 29.44 7.55 -2.76
C PHE A 195 28.70 8.30 -3.88
N THR A 196 28.98 9.58 -4.06
CA THR A 196 28.66 10.33 -5.29
C THR A 196 29.93 11.01 -5.75
N LEU A 197 30.67 10.30 -6.61
CA LEU A 197 31.74 10.85 -7.43
C LEU A 197 31.09 11.76 -8.48
N GLU A 198 31.12 13.07 -8.23
CA GLU A 198 30.92 14.10 -9.24
C GLU A 198 31.72 15.33 -8.81
N GLU A 199 32.44 15.90 -9.78
CA GLU A 199 33.55 16.82 -9.66
C GLU A 199 33.27 18.14 -8.91
N GLU A 200 34.29 18.51 -8.13
CA GLU A 200 34.87 19.86 -8.04
C GLU A 200 33.96 21.05 -7.69
N ASP A 201 34.07 21.54 -6.44
CA ASP A 201 33.97 22.98 -6.21
C ASP A 201 34.85 23.43 -5.01
N LYS A 202 35.99 24.02 -5.38
CA LYS A 202 36.81 25.03 -4.68
C LYS A 202 37.38 24.71 -3.29
N GLU A 203 38.69 24.43 -3.34
CA GLU A 203 39.66 24.53 -2.26
C GLU A 203 39.50 25.79 -1.40
N LYS A 204 38.85 25.64 -0.24
CA LYS A 204 39.11 26.51 0.91
C LYS A 204 40.16 25.83 1.76
N LYS A 205 41.41 26.32 1.68
CA LYS A 205 42.49 25.93 2.59
C LYS A 205 41.99 26.00 4.03
N PRO A 206 42.07 24.89 4.80
CA PRO A 206 41.51 24.82 6.14
C PRO A 206 42.29 25.68 7.14
N ASP A 207 41.56 26.22 8.12
CA ASP A 207 41.97 27.25 9.10
C ASP A 207 42.92 26.73 10.21
N TRP A 208 43.85 25.86 9.83
CA TRP A 208 45.01 25.45 10.63
C TRP A 208 46.34 25.71 9.88
N SER A 209 46.28 26.25 8.65
CA SER A 209 47.42 26.73 7.87
C SER A 209 47.79 28.20 8.15
N LYS A 210 47.11 28.86 9.10
CA LYS A 210 47.52 30.17 9.64
C LYS A 210 48.23 29.91 10.98
N GLY A 211 49.51 30.29 11.03
CA GLY A 211 50.51 29.82 11.99
C GLY A 211 50.14 29.92 13.48
N LYS A 212 50.72 29.00 14.25
CA LYS A 212 50.67 28.96 15.71
C LYS A 212 51.30 30.24 16.31
N PRO A 213 50.63 30.96 17.22
CA PRO A 213 51.26 31.94 18.06
C PRO A 213 51.76 31.26 19.36
N GLY A 214 53.05 31.44 19.65
CA GLY A 214 53.60 31.24 20.98
C GLY A 214 54.42 29.97 21.18
N ASP A 215 55.73 30.08 20.93
CA ASP A 215 56.71 29.69 21.95
C ASP A 215 57.99 30.54 21.82
N GLN A 216 58.30 31.23 22.92
CA GLN A 216 59.63 31.55 23.44
C GLN A 216 60.49 32.74 22.94
N LYS A 217 60.64 33.68 23.91
CA LYS A 217 61.89 34.22 24.49
C LYS A 217 62.42 35.53 23.86
N VAL A 218 62.13 36.69 24.46
CA VAL A 218 62.89 37.38 25.54
C VAL A 218 64.34 37.67 25.14
N LYS A 219 64.72 38.94 24.87
CA LYS A 219 65.37 39.90 25.79
C LYS A 219 65.95 41.11 25.02
N GLU A 220 65.86 42.31 25.64
CA GLU A 220 66.82 43.44 25.64
C GLU A 220 67.19 44.10 24.28
N GLU A 221 67.43 45.40 24.11
CA GLU A 221 67.43 46.65 24.89
C GLU A 221 67.71 47.79 23.85
N GLU A 222 67.79 49.04 24.31
CA GLU A 222 68.19 50.30 23.64
C GLU A 222 67.10 51.05 22.84
N VAL A 223 66.55 52.17 23.35
CA VAL A 223 67.11 53.48 23.73
C VAL A 223 67.37 54.38 22.50
N GLU A 224 66.48 55.38 22.38
CA GLU A 224 66.71 56.78 21.97
C GLU A 224 67.65 57.10 20.80
N ALA A 225 67.08 57.53 19.67
CA ALA A 225 67.33 58.82 18.99
C ALA A 225 66.58 58.88 17.64
#